data_AF-A0A1Z8N6Y6-F1
#
_entry.id   AF-A0A1Z8N6Y6-F1
#
_cell.length_a   1.000
_cell.length_b   1.000
_cell.length_c   1.000
_cell.angle_alpha   90.00
_cell.angle_beta   90.00
_cell.angle_gamma   90.00
#
_symmetry.space_group_name_H-M   'P 1'
#
loop_
_entity.id
_entity.type
_entity.pdbx_description
1 polymer ?
#
loop_
_entity_poly.entity_id
_entity_poly.type
_entity_poly.pdbx_seq_one_letter_code
_entity_poly.pdbx_strand_id
1 'polypeptide(L)'
;MKTTLLVCLFFSAFILRAQKNYSEIQIGSKYTIEEIHLAIEKANWCGYYHETSNFQLTFDDGAIVYLKSKSQLLPLESSLSENCFQSKFLESNDVFIIAENGNLFVPKSTQFFKPKN
;
A
#
# COMPACT_ATOMS: atom_id res chain seq x y z
N MET A 1 32.88 51.15 -0.77
CA MET A 1 32.63 50.11 -1.79
C MET A 1 31.94 48.95 -1.09
N LYS A 2 30.70 48.60 -1.49
CA LYS A 2 29.93 47.52 -0.89
C LYS A 2 30.22 46.24 -1.67
N THR A 3 31.00 45.34 -1.11
CA THR A 3 31.23 44.00 -1.67
C THR A 3 30.13 43.06 -1.17
N THR A 4 29.05 42.98 -1.93
CA THR A 4 28.10 41.87 -1.83
C THR A 4 28.68 40.70 -2.61
N LEU A 5 29.05 39.60 -1.95
CA LEU A 5 29.35 38.34 -2.64
C LEU A 5 28.48 37.21 -2.10
N LEU A 6 27.40 37.01 -2.85
CA LEU A 6 26.65 35.78 -3.11
C LEU A 6 26.94 34.55 -2.23
N VAL A 7 26.06 34.29 -1.26
CA VAL A 7 25.92 32.98 -0.61
C VAL A 7 25.03 32.12 -1.52
N CYS A 8 25.63 31.25 -2.34
CA CYS A 8 24.89 30.20 -3.04
C CYS A 8 24.45 29.14 -2.03
N LEU A 9 23.22 29.29 -1.52
CA LEU A 9 22.52 28.30 -0.72
C LEU A 9 22.17 27.10 -1.61
N PHE A 10 23.00 26.07 -1.59
CA PHE A 10 22.64 24.75 -2.10
C PHE A 10 21.51 24.19 -1.22
N PHE A 11 20.27 24.48 -1.59
CA PHE A 11 19.12 23.74 -1.09
C PHE A 11 19.18 22.34 -1.70
N SER A 12 19.90 21.43 -1.05
CA SER A 12 19.71 19.99 -1.28
C SER A 12 18.28 19.66 -0.88
N ALA A 13 17.37 19.61 -1.86
CA ALA A 13 16.03 19.10 -1.65
C ALA A 13 16.14 17.64 -1.24
N PHE A 14 16.06 17.38 0.07
CA PHE A 14 15.78 16.07 0.60
C PHE A 14 14.38 15.69 0.12
N ILE A 15 14.28 15.04 -1.04
CA ILE A 15 13.05 14.38 -1.45
C ILE A 15 12.92 13.18 -0.53
N LEU A 16 12.24 13.38 0.59
CA LEU A 16 11.67 12.30 1.39
C LEU A 16 10.76 11.51 0.45
N ARG A 17 11.26 10.42 -0.12
CA ARG A 17 10.44 9.51 -0.91
C ARG A 17 9.43 8.91 0.05
N ALA A 18 8.18 9.39 0.01
CA ALA A 18 7.08 8.79 0.76
C ALA A 18 7.05 7.29 0.43
N GLN A 19 7.17 6.45 1.45
CA GLN A 19 7.23 5.01 1.28
C GLN A 19 5.83 4.50 0.92
N LYS A 20 5.71 3.89 -0.26
CA LYS A 20 4.46 3.27 -0.72
C LYS A 20 4.12 2.04 0.12
N ASN A 21 2.84 1.78 0.33
CA ASN A 21 2.33 0.60 1.04
C ASN A 21 2.38 -0.70 0.21
N TYR A 22 2.58 -0.61 -1.11
CA TYR A 22 2.66 -1.75 -2.04
C TYR A 22 4.06 -1.91 -2.64
N SER A 23 4.37 -3.14 -3.06
CA SER A 23 5.58 -3.49 -3.81
C SER A 23 5.36 -3.47 -5.31
N GLU A 24 4.17 -3.87 -5.77
CA GLU A 24 3.85 -4.05 -7.20
C GLU A 24 2.36 -3.80 -7.44
N ILE A 25 2.04 -3.27 -8.63
CA ILE A 25 0.68 -3.15 -9.19
C ILE A 25 0.70 -3.78 -10.58
N GLN A 26 -0.26 -4.67 -10.82
CA GLN A 26 -0.62 -5.17 -12.15
C GLN A 26 -1.97 -4.56 -12.50
N ILE A 27 -2.02 -3.81 -13.61
CA ILE A 27 -3.22 -3.05 -13.96
C ILE A 27 -4.32 -3.98 -14.48
N GLY A 28 -5.55 -3.64 -14.13
CA GLY A 28 -6.76 -4.26 -14.67
C GLY A 28 -7.30 -3.47 -15.86
N SER A 29 -8.60 -3.67 -16.12
CA SER A 29 -9.29 -3.07 -17.26
C SER A 29 -10.01 -1.74 -16.96
N LYS A 30 -10.21 -1.39 -15.69
CA LYS A 30 -11.09 -0.28 -15.27
C LYS A 30 -10.33 0.83 -14.57
N TYR A 31 -9.39 0.49 -13.70
CA TYR A 31 -8.70 1.46 -12.85
C TYR A 31 -7.33 1.84 -13.40
N THR A 32 -7.03 3.14 -13.31
CA THR A 32 -5.69 3.68 -13.57
C THR A 32 -4.74 3.35 -12.42
N ILE A 33 -3.42 3.42 -12.69
CA ILE A 33 -2.39 3.24 -11.67
C ILE A 33 -2.55 4.29 -10.57
N GLU A 34 -2.88 5.53 -10.93
CA GLU A 34 -3.08 6.64 -10.01
C GLU A 34 -4.28 6.41 -9.08
N GLU A 35 -5.41 5.94 -9.61
CA GLU A 35 -6.59 5.60 -8.80
C GLU A 35 -6.29 4.47 -7.81
N ILE A 36 -5.62 3.41 -8.27
CA ILE A 36 -5.19 2.31 -7.39
C ILE A 36 -4.24 2.84 -6.33
N HIS A 37 -3.22 3.62 -6.71
CA HIS A 37 -2.26 4.18 -5.77
C HIS A 37 -2.94 5.01 -4.68
N LEU A 38 -3.80 5.95 -5.05
CA LEU A 38 -4.50 6.80 -4.10
C LEU A 38 -5.42 5.99 -3.17
N ALA A 39 -6.12 4.99 -3.71
CA ALA A 39 -7.01 4.13 -2.95
C ALA A 39 -6.23 3.28 -1.93
N ILE A 40 -5.08 2.72 -2.32
CA ILE A 40 -4.20 1.94 -1.44
C ILE A 40 -3.61 2.82 -0.34
N GLU A 41 -3.09 4.01 -0.66
CA GLU A 41 -2.46 4.89 0.35
C GLU A 41 -3.48 5.48 1.34
N LYS A 42 -4.76 5.59 0.96
CA LYS A 42 -5.83 6.08 1.82
C LYS A 42 -6.36 5.03 2.79
N ALA A 43 -6.25 3.74 2.45
CA ALA A 43 -6.83 2.65 3.22
C ALA A 43 -6.00 2.24 4.44
N ASN A 44 -6.67 1.71 5.47
CA ASN A 44 -6.01 1.10 6.63
C ASN A 44 -5.81 -0.40 6.39
N TRP A 45 -4.55 -0.79 6.22
CA TRP A 45 -4.14 -2.18 5.97
C TRP A 45 -3.68 -2.93 7.22
N CYS A 46 -3.84 -2.35 8.41
CA CYS A 46 -3.57 -3.05 9.66
C CYS A 46 -4.41 -4.33 9.71
N GLY A 47 -3.74 -5.47 9.90
CA GLY A 47 -4.35 -6.78 9.87
C GLY A 47 -4.36 -7.44 8.49
N TYR A 48 -3.85 -6.80 7.43
CA TYR A 48 -3.61 -7.42 6.11
C TYR A 48 -2.13 -7.70 5.84
N TYR A 49 -1.23 -6.93 6.43
CA TYR A 49 0.21 -7.15 6.23
C TYR A 49 0.63 -8.50 6.80
N HIS A 50 1.46 -9.24 6.07
CA HIS A 50 2.08 -10.47 6.55
C HIS A 50 3.52 -10.21 6.97
N GLU A 51 4.04 -10.98 7.93
CA GLU A 51 5.40 -10.79 8.47
C GLU A 51 6.49 -10.90 7.39
N THR A 52 6.38 -11.90 6.52
CA THR A 52 7.48 -12.29 5.61
C THR A 52 7.12 -12.29 4.13
N SER A 53 5.85 -12.08 3.77
CA SER A 53 5.38 -12.25 2.40
C SER A 53 4.45 -11.11 2.02
N ASN A 54 4.39 -10.81 0.73
CA ASN A 54 3.53 -9.75 0.24
C ASN A 54 2.08 -10.24 0.21
N PHE A 55 1.15 -9.38 0.60
CA PHE A 55 -0.27 -9.74 0.62
C PHE A 55 -0.90 -9.34 -0.71
N GLN A 56 -1.55 -10.29 -1.38
CA GLN A 56 -2.18 -10.06 -2.68
C GLN A 56 -3.60 -9.52 -2.49
N LEU A 57 -3.87 -8.37 -3.08
CA LEU A 57 -5.21 -7.81 -3.26
C LEU A 57 -5.64 -8.04 -4.70
N THR A 58 -6.89 -8.47 -4.88
CA THR A 58 -7.50 -8.67 -6.21
C THR A 58 -8.67 -7.71 -6.37
N PHE A 59 -8.74 -7.00 -7.49
CA PHE A 59 -9.78 -6.00 -7.77
C PHE A 59 -10.84 -6.54 -8.74
N ASP A 60 -12.03 -5.92 -8.76
CA ASP A 60 -13.17 -6.32 -9.60
C ASP A 60 -12.91 -6.22 -11.11
N ASP A 61 -11.88 -5.48 -11.51
CA ASP A 61 -11.49 -5.28 -12.89
C ASP A 61 -10.30 -6.15 -13.34
N GLY A 62 -9.86 -7.05 -12.46
CA GLY A 62 -8.70 -7.93 -12.66
C GLY A 62 -7.36 -7.32 -12.25
N ALA A 63 -7.31 -6.09 -11.74
CA ALA A 63 -6.07 -5.54 -11.19
C ALA A 63 -5.60 -6.35 -9.98
N ILE A 64 -4.29 -6.46 -9.82
CA ILE A 64 -3.66 -7.13 -8.67
C ILE A 64 -2.67 -6.16 -8.03
N VAL A 65 -2.73 -6.05 -6.70
CA VAL A 65 -1.79 -5.24 -5.93
C VAL A 65 -1.14 -6.11 -4.87
N TYR A 66 0.18 -6.04 -4.78
CA TYR A 66 0.93 -6.72 -3.73
C TYR A 66 1.29 -5.70 -2.65
N LEU A 67 0.60 -5.77 -1.51
CA LEU A 67 0.98 -5.03 -0.31
C LEU A 67 2.32 -5.57 0.19
N LYS A 68 3.17 -4.66 0.66
CA LYS A 68 4.46 -5.03 1.24
C LYS A 68 4.30 -5.91 2.48
N SER A 69 5.23 -6.83 2.69
CA SER A 69 5.40 -7.50 3.98
C SER A 69 5.90 -6.53 5.05
N LYS A 70 5.83 -6.94 6.33
CA LYS A 70 6.47 -6.24 7.46
C LYS A 70 7.92 -5.89 7.10
N SER A 71 8.72 -6.88 6.73
CA SER A 71 10.15 -6.71 6.36
C SER A 71 10.43 -5.71 5.23
N GLN A 72 9.43 -5.34 4.41
CA GLN A 72 9.56 -4.38 3.31
C GLN A 72 9.04 -2.97 3.67
N LEU A 73 8.37 -2.81 4.81
CA LEU A 73 7.75 -1.58 5.30
C LEU A 73 8.70 -0.70 6.13
N LEU A 74 10.01 -0.94 6.16
CA LEU A 74 10.96 -0.12 6.95
C LEU A 74 11.14 1.29 6.33
N PRO A 75 10.96 2.42 7.07
CA PRO A 75 10.77 2.54 8.53
C PRO A 75 9.31 2.72 8.99
N LEU A 76 8.31 2.61 8.10
CA LEU A 76 6.87 2.61 8.42
C LEU A 76 6.49 1.61 9.52
N GLU A 77 7.26 0.52 9.70
CA GLU A 77 7.10 -0.41 10.82
C GLU A 77 7.01 0.30 12.18
N SER A 78 7.73 1.40 12.39
CA SER A 78 7.79 2.11 13.68
C SER A 78 6.47 2.77 14.10
N SER A 79 5.55 3.01 13.15
CA SER A 79 4.23 3.60 13.43
C SER A 79 3.11 2.56 13.47
N LEU A 80 3.36 1.32 13.06
CA LEU A 80 2.38 0.24 13.06
C LEU A 80 2.56 -0.64 14.29
N SER A 81 1.45 -1.00 14.93
CA SER A 81 1.49 -1.95 16.04
C SER A 81 1.78 -3.36 15.54
N GLU A 82 2.44 -4.18 16.36
CA GLU A 82 2.73 -5.59 16.06
C GLU A 82 1.48 -6.39 15.70
N ASN A 83 0.31 -6.03 16.23
CA ASN A 83 -0.97 -6.67 15.91
C ASN A 83 -1.49 -6.37 14.49
N CYS A 84 -0.86 -5.47 13.76
CA CYS A 84 -1.17 -5.21 12.36
C CYS A 84 -0.62 -6.27 11.41
N PHE A 85 0.26 -7.15 11.89
CA PHE A 85 0.93 -8.15 11.08
C PHE A 85 0.39 -9.56 11.35
N GLN A 86 0.08 -10.29 10.29
CA GLN A 86 -0.30 -11.68 10.34
C GLN A 86 0.95 -12.58 10.23
N SER A 87 1.03 -13.60 11.08
CA SER A 87 2.07 -14.64 11.03
C SER A 87 1.66 -15.87 10.22
N LYS A 88 0.36 -16.04 9.95
CA LYS A 88 -0.19 -17.09 9.09
C LYS A 88 -0.74 -16.45 7.83
N PHE A 89 -0.45 -17.06 6.69
CA PHE A 89 -1.00 -16.62 5.42
C PHE A 89 -2.47 -17.02 5.33
N LEU A 90 -3.36 -16.03 5.49
CA LEU A 90 -4.76 -16.18 5.13
C LEU A 90 -4.91 -15.69 3.70
N GLU A 91 -5.13 -16.61 2.76
CA GLU A 91 -5.58 -16.23 1.41
C GLU A 91 -6.95 -15.56 1.56
N SER A 92 -7.01 -14.27 1.25
CA SER A 92 -8.29 -13.58 1.11
C SER A 92 -8.82 -13.84 -0.29
N ASN A 93 -10.06 -14.30 -0.37
CA ASN A 93 -10.84 -14.35 -1.61
C ASN A 93 -11.63 -13.06 -1.83
N ASP A 94 -11.32 -12.01 -1.07
CA ASP A 94 -11.98 -10.73 -1.17
C ASP A 94 -11.63 -10.06 -2.50
N VAL A 95 -12.65 -9.56 -3.17
CA VAL A 95 -12.53 -8.75 -4.37
C VAL A 95 -12.76 -7.30 -3.96
N PHE A 96 -11.73 -6.48 -4.14
CA PHE A 96 -11.73 -5.06 -3.78
C PHE A 96 -12.33 -4.23 -4.91
N ILE A 97 -13.09 -3.20 -4.54
CA ILE A 97 -13.67 -2.23 -5.48
C ILE A 97 -13.25 -0.84 -5.04
N ILE A 98 -12.77 -0.03 -6.00
CA ILE A 98 -12.59 1.41 -5.79
C ILE A 98 -13.92 2.10 -6.12
N ALA A 99 -14.51 2.74 -5.11
CA ALA A 99 -15.70 3.57 -5.26
C ALA A 99 -15.37 4.89 -5.97
N GLU A 100 -16.38 5.58 -6.50
CA GLU A 100 -16.21 6.88 -7.18
C GLU A 100 -15.53 7.96 -6.30
N ASN A 101 -15.62 7.84 -4.98
CA ASN A 101 -14.95 8.73 -4.02
C ASN A 101 -13.50 8.31 -3.68
N GLY A 102 -12.95 7.31 -4.38
CA GLY A 102 -11.61 6.77 -4.20
C GLY A 102 -11.42 5.88 -2.98
N ASN A 103 -12.48 5.52 -2.25
CA ASN A 103 -12.37 4.56 -1.14
C ASN A 103 -12.43 3.12 -1.64
N LEU A 104 -11.69 2.24 -0.96
CA LEU A 104 -11.81 0.79 -1.14
C LEU A 104 -12.95 0.24 -0.31
N PHE A 105 -13.72 -0.67 -0.89
CA PHE A 105 -14.62 -1.53 -0.15
C PHE A 105 -14.57 -2.95 -0.69
N VAL A 106 -14.79 -3.90 0.20
CA VAL A 106 -15.00 -5.30 -0.13
C VAL A 106 -16.51 -5.54 -0.06
N PRO A 107 -17.19 -5.85 -1.18
CA PRO A 107 -18.59 -6.28 -1.12
C PRO A 107 -18.68 -7.47 -0.17
N LYS A 108 -19.71 -7.54 0.68
CA LYS A 108 -19.95 -8.72 1.52
C LYS A 108 -20.10 -9.96 0.63
N SER A 109 -19.01 -10.67 0.37
CA SER A 109 -19.03 -12.06 -0.02
C SER A 109 -19.11 -12.87 1.27
N THR A 110 -19.83 -13.99 1.26
CA THR A 110 -19.79 -14.97 2.35
C THR A 110 -18.33 -15.39 2.57
N GLN A 111 -17.68 -14.81 3.57
CA GLN A 111 -16.28 -15.08 3.93
C GLN A 111 -16.11 -16.58 4.19
N PHE A 112 -15.49 -17.28 3.25
CA PHE A 112 -14.91 -18.58 3.50
C PHE A 112 -13.40 -18.40 3.61
N PHE A 113 -12.93 -18.09 4.82
CA PHE A 113 -11.54 -18.31 5.16
C PHE A 113 -11.30 -19.81 5.11
N LYS A 114 -10.65 -20.30 4.05
CA LYS A 114 -10.15 -21.67 4.03
C LYS A 114 -8.73 -21.66 4.57
N PRO A 115 -8.44 -22.33 5.69
CA PRO A 115 -7.06 -22.60 6.05
C PRO A 115 -6.42 -23.43 4.94
N LYS A 116 -5.19 -23.10 4.58
CA LYS A 116 -4.36 -23.90 3.69
C LYS A 116 -3.96 -25.16 4.47
N ASN A 117 -4.37 -26.34 3.98
CA ASN A 117 -3.91 -27.64 4.49
C ASN A 117 -2.47 -27.92 4.06
#